data_AF-A0A1F6WA77-F1
#
_entry.id   AF-A0A1F6WA77-F1
#
_cell.length_a   1.000
_cell.length_b   1.000
_cell.length_c   1.000
_cell.angle_alpha   90.00
_cell.angle_beta   90.00
_cell.angle_gamma   90.00
#
_symmetry.space_group_name_H-M   'P 1'
#
loop_
_entity.id
_entity.type
_entity.pdbx_description
1 polymer ?
#
loop_
_entity_poly.entity_id
_entity_poly.type
_entity_poly.pdbx_seq_one_letter_code
_entity_poly.pdbx_strand_id
1 'polypeptide(L)'
;MKNNLKKGFTLIELLVVIAIIGILASVVLASLNSARNKSVDVAIKATLANSRAQAALFYDTGQIYENVCIDPTGIAGMILSAAEKLNSAAPSVGIDTDGFVYDAAGGLNSAVCHDEDTAWAAIVSLKNPTLPVGGPYASGWCVDSTGASQESTSLDAGVTACP
;
A
#
# COMPACT_ATOMS: atom_id res chain seq x y z
N MET A 1 -49.45 -28.32 -40.49
CA MET A 1 -48.24 -28.15 -39.68
C MET A 1 -47.73 -26.73 -39.89
N LYS A 2 -47.79 -25.86 -38.86
CA LYS A 2 -47.36 -24.46 -38.95
C LYS A 2 -45.84 -24.41 -38.77
N ASN A 3 -45.10 -24.16 -39.86
CA ASN A 3 -43.65 -23.99 -39.81
C ASN A 3 -43.33 -22.64 -39.18
N ASN A 4 -42.94 -22.64 -37.90
CA ASN A 4 -42.36 -21.48 -37.23
C ASN A 4 -40.95 -21.25 -37.80
N LEU A 5 -40.83 -20.34 -38.77
CA LEU A 5 -39.54 -19.83 -39.21
C LEU A 5 -38.86 -19.16 -38.02
N LYS A 6 -37.83 -19.80 -37.45
CA LYS A 6 -36.99 -19.20 -36.41
C LYS A 6 -36.29 -18.00 -37.03
N LYS A 7 -36.65 -16.79 -36.60
CA LYS A 7 -35.93 -15.57 -36.99
C LYS A 7 -34.47 -15.70 -36.53
N GLY A 8 -33.54 -15.65 -37.47
CA GLY A 8 -32.11 -15.58 -37.19
C GLY A 8 -31.72 -14.21 -36.65
N PHE A 9 -30.69 -14.16 -35.83
CA PHE A 9 -30.07 -12.91 -35.37
C PHE A 9 -29.39 -12.23 -36.56
N THR A 10 -29.55 -10.92 -36.71
CA THR A 10 -28.87 -10.17 -37.76
C THR A 10 -27.44 -9.82 -37.34
N LEU A 11 -26.54 -9.71 -38.32
CA LEU A 11 -25.15 -9.29 -38.06
C LEU A 11 -25.10 -7.88 -37.45
N ILE A 12 -26.03 -7.00 -37.81
CA ILE A 12 -26.09 -5.63 -37.27
C ILE A 12 -26.53 -5.61 -35.81
N GLU A 13 -27.47 -6.48 -35.41
CA GLU A 13 -27.87 -6.62 -34.00
C GLU A 13 -26.70 -7.11 -33.14
N LEU A 14 -25.91 -8.06 -33.63
CA LEU A 14 -24.73 -8.56 -32.90
C LEU A 14 -23.64 -7.49 -32.82
N LEU A 15 -23.41 -6.75 -33.91
CA LEU A 15 -22.42 -5.68 -33.98
C LEU A 15 -22.75 -4.52 -33.01
N VAL A 16 -24.01 -4.11 -32.92
CA VAL A 16 -24.44 -3.08 -31.96
C VAL A 16 -24.23 -3.53 -30.52
N VAL A 17 -24.51 -4.80 -30.20
CA VAL A 17 -24.36 -5.32 -28.83
C VAL A 17 -22.90 -5.30 -28.39
N ILE A 18 -21.97 -5.77 -29.23
CA ILE A 18 -20.53 -5.73 -28.88
C ILE A 18 -20.03 -4.28 -28.76
N ALA A 19 -20.57 -3.35 -29.55
CA ALA A 19 -20.23 -1.94 -29.46
C ALA A 19 -20.69 -1.34 -28.11
N ILE A 20 -21.93 -1.63 -27.68
CA ILE A 20 -22.45 -1.16 -26.39
C ILE A 20 -21.68 -1.79 -25.22
N ILE A 21 -21.42 -3.10 -25.25
CA ILE A 21 -20.63 -3.79 -24.21
C ILE A 21 -19.23 -3.17 -24.12
N GLY A 22 -18.59 -2.84 -25.25
CA GLY A 22 -17.28 -2.18 -25.27
C GLY A 22 -17.28 -0.82 -24.58
N ILE A 23 -18.30 0.01 -24.82
CA ILE A 23 -18.44 1.32 -24.18
C ILE A 23 -18.63 1.16 -22.66
N LEU A 24 -19.56 0.30 -22.25
CA LEU A 24 -19.86 0.08 -20.83
C LEU A 24 -18.66 -0.52 -20.07
N ALA A 25 -17.93 -1.45 -20.69
CA ALA A 25 -16.74 -2.07 -20.09
C ALA A 25 -15.62 -1.05 -19.80
N SER A 26 -15.45 -0.05 -20.67
CA SER A 26 -14.41 0.99 -20.49
C SER A 26 -14.63 1.84 -19.24
N VAL A 27 -15.88 2.23 -18.96
CA VAL A 27 -16.25 3.04 -17.79
C VAL A 27 -16.10 2.23 -16.50
N VAL A 28 -16.56 0.98 -16.51
CA VAL A 28 -16.46 0.08 -15.35
C VAL A 28 -15.00 -0.21 -15.00
N LEU A 29 -14.15 -0.46 -15.99
CA LEU A 29 -12.73 -0.78 -15.76
C LEU A 29 -11.97 0.37 -15.09
N ALA A 30 -12.24 1.62 -15.49
CA ALA A 30 -11.64 2.80 -14.87
C ALA A 30 -11.99 2.89 -13.36
N SER A 31 -13.27 2.68 -13.02
CA SER A 31 -13.73 2.70 -11.63
C SER A 31 -13.15 1.56 -10.78
N LEU A 32 -13.01 0.36 -11.37
CA LEU A 32 -12.47 -0.81 -10.71
C LEU A 32 -10.99 -0.66 -10.38
N ASN A 33 -10.19 -0.06 -11.26
CA ASN A 33 -8.78 0.19 -11.01
C ASN A 33 -8.56 1.14 -9.82
N SER A 34 -9.34 2.22 -9.73
CA SER A 34 -9.30 3.13 -8.56
C SER A 34 -9.70 2.42 -7.27
N ALA A 35 -10.76 1.60 -7.30
CA ALA A 35 -11.20 0.82 -6.14
C ALA A 35 -10.12 -0.17 -5.67
N ARG A 36 -9.46 -0.88 -6.59
CA ARG A 36 -8.36 -1.81 -6.28
C ARG A 36 -7.19 -1.11 -5.60
N ASN A 37 -6.78 0.05 -6.10
CA ASN A 37 -5.70 0.83 -5.49
C ASN A 37 -6.06 1.28 -4.06
N LYS A 38 -7.29 1.77 -3.85
CA LYS A 38 -7.78 2.12 -2.50
C LYS A 38 -7.81 0.92 -1.55
N SER A 39 -8.20 -0.26 -2.04
CA SER A 39 -8.19 -1.49 -1.23
C SER A 39 -6.78 -1.88 -0.79
N VAL A 40 -5.78 -1.70 -1.67
CA VAL A 40 -4.37 -1.92 -1.32
C VAL A 40 -3.95 -0.97 -0.20
N ASP A 41 -4.29 0.32 -0.30
CA ASP A 41 -3.95 1.31 0.73
C ASP A 41 -4.59 0.97 2.07
N VAL A 42 -5.87 0.57 2.10
CA VAL A 42 -6.53 0.11 3.33
C VAL A 42 -5.81 -1.09 3.93
N ALA A 43 -5.39 -2.03 3.09
CA ALA A 43 -4.67 -3.22 3.53
C ALA A 43 -3.26 -2.90 4.08
N ILE A 44 -2.59 -1.88 3.55
CA ILE A 44 -1.32 -1.37 4.09
C ILE A 44 -1.56 -0.71 5.46
N LYS A 45 -2.52 0.21 5.54
CA LYS A 45 -2.87 0.91 6.79
C LYS A 45 -3.25 -0.06 7.91
N ALA A 46 -4.01 -1.10 7.59
CA ALA A 46 -4.37 -2.14 8.55
C ALA A 46 -3.16 -2.96 9.02
N THR A 47 -2.25 -3.34 8.12
CA THR A 47 -1.01 -4.04 8.50
C THR A 47 -0.14 -3.18 9.41
N LEU A 48 0.01 -1.89 9.14
CA LEU A 48 0.79 -0.97 9.98
C LEU A 48 0.11 -0.69 11.32
N ALA A 49 -1.23 -0.66 11.38
CA ALA A 49 -1.93 -0.59 12.65
C ALA A 49 -1.65 -1.84 13.51
N ASN A 50 -1.62 -3.02 12.89
CA ASN A 50 -1.29 -4.26 13.59
C ASN A 50 0.19 -4.35 14.00
N SER A 51 1.12 -3.75 13.23
CA SER A 51 2.54 -3.74 13.61
C SER A 51 2.77 -3.01 14.93
N ARG A 52 1.97 -2.00 15.26
CA ARG A 52 2.03 -1.34 16.58
C ARG A 52 1.73 -2.29 17.73
N ALA A 53 0.73 -3.16 17.57
CA ALA A 53 0.42 -4.16 18.58
C ALA A 53 1.55 -5.20 18.68
N GLN A 54 2.12 -5.63 17.55
CA GLN A 54 3.25 -6.56 17.54
C GLN A 54 4.51 -5.95 18.17
N ALA A 55 4.81 -4.68 17.89
CA ALA A 55 5.92 -3.98 18.52
C ALA A 55 5.73 -3.86 20.04
N ALA A 56 4.51 -3.63 20.52
CA ALA A 56 4.22 -3.63 21.95
C ALA A 56 4.46 -5.01 22.61
N LEU A 57 4.14 -6.11 21.92
CA LEU A 57 4.46 -7.47 22.39
C LEU A 57 5.96 -7.73 22.41
N PHE A 58 6.69 -7.23 21.40
CA PHE A 58 8.14 -7.30 21.36
C PHE A 58 8.76 -6.56 22.56
N TYR A 59 8.28 -5.35 22.84
CA TYR A 59 8.71 -4.55 23.99
C TYR A 59 8.41 -5.24 25.33
N ASP A 60 7.29 -5.94 25.49
CA ASP A 60 6.96 -6.64 26.74
C ASP A 60 7.99 -7.72 27.13
N THR A 61 8.70 -8.28 26.14
CA THR A 61 9.69 -9.35 26.38
C THR A 61 11.03 -8.81 26.89
N GLY A 62 11.51 -7.69 26.33
CA GLY A 62 12.85 -7.15 26.59
C GLY A 62 12.90 -5.74 27.20
N GLN A 63 11.75 -5.07 27.29
CA GLN A 63 11.58 -3.64 27.65
C GLN A 63 12.39 -2.66 26.80
N ILE A 64 12.72 -3.06 25.57
CA ILE A 64 13.41 -2.25 24.57
C ILE A 64 12.81 -2.53 23.19
N TYR A 65 12.89 -1.56 22.28
CA TYR A 65 12.52 -1.74 20.87
C TYR A 65 13.70 -2.07 19.96
N GLU A 66 14.92 -2.14 20.49
CA GLU A 66 16.12 -2.47 19.73
C GLU A 66 15.92 -3.76 18.90
N ASN A 67 16.23 -3.69 17.62
CA ASN A 67 16.07 -4.75 16.62
C ASN A 67 14.62 -5.10 16.25
N VAL A 68 13.59 -4.35 16.68
CA VAL A 68 12.20 -4.63 16.30
C VAL A 68 12.00 -4.60 14.77
N CYS A 69 12.82 -3.85 14.04
CA CYS A 69 12.78 -3.78 12.57
C CYS A 69 13.50 -4.93 11.85
N ILE A 70 14.23 -5.79 12.54
CA ILE A 70 14.99 -6.90 11.93
C ILE A 70 14.74 -8.27 12.57
N ASP A 71 14.29 -8.32 13.82
CA ASP A 71 14.04 -9.55 14.53
C ASP A 71 12.81 -10.30 13.94
N PRO A 72 12.85 -11.63 13.77
CA PRO A 72 11.71 -12.40 13.26
C PRO A 72 10.43 -12.29 14.09
N THR A 73 10.55 -11.97 15.39
CA THR A 73 9.44 -11.72 16.31
C THR A 73 9.03 -10.25 16.37
N GLY A 74 9.77 -9.36 15.71
CA GLY A 74 9.47 -7.94 15.56
C GLY A 74 8.45 -7.68 14.45
N ILE A 75 8.59 -6.53 13.80
CA ILE A 75 7.63 -6.03 12.80
C ILE A 75 8.12 -6.14 11.36
N ALA A 76 9.38 -6.52 11.14
CA ALA A 76 10.03 -6.59 9.82
C ALA A 76 9.16 -7.30 8.76
N GLY A 77 8.65 -8.48 9.09
CA GLY A 77 7.81 -9.29 8.19
C GLY A 77 6.45 -8.64 7.90
N MET A 78 5.87 -7.92 8.87
CA MET A 78 4.63 -7.18 8.65
C MET A 78 4.85 -6.00 7.71
N ILE A 79 5.90 -5.22 7.92
CA ILE A 79 6.25 -4.08 7.07
C ILE A 79 6.57 -4.55 5.65
N LEU A 80 7.34 -5.64 5.51
CA LEU A 80 7.59 -6.28 4.22
C LEU A 80 6.28 -6.69 3.55
N SER A 81 5.40 -7.41 4.25
CA SER A 81 4.10 -7.85 3.71
C SER A 81 3.21 -6.69 3.24
N ALA A 82 3.33 -5.52 3.87
CA ALA A 82 2.63 -4.32 3.43
C ALA A 82 3.25 -3.76 2.14
N ALA A 83 4.59 -3.71 2.06
CA ALA A 83 5.32 -3.30 0.86
C ALA A 83 5.03 -4.21 -0.34
N GLU A 84 4.90 -5.53 -0.16
CA GLU A 84 4.59 -6.45 -1.27
C GLU A 84 3.24 -6.16 -1.93
N LYS A 85 2.27 -5.58 -1.19
CA LYS A 85 0.95 -5.21 -1.74
C LYS A 85 1.05 -4.10 -2.79
N LEU A 86 2.19 -3.41 -2.86
CA LEU A 86 2.47 -2.43 -3.92
C LEU A 86 2.80 -3.09 -5.26
N ASN A 87 2.95 -4.43 -5.30
CA ASN A 87 3.30 -5.19 -6.50
C ASN A 87 4.61 -4.69 -7.14
N SER A 88 5.57 -4.32 -6.29
CA SER A 88 6.93 -3.96 -6.67
C SER A 88 7.76 -5.23 -6.88
N ALA A 89 8.58 -5.29 -7.93
CA ALA A 89 9.52 -6.40 -8.10
C ALA A 89 10.63 -6.26 -7.05
N ALA A 90 10.75 -7.23 -6.13
CA ALA A 90 11.65 -7.22 -4.97
C ALA A 90 11.35 -6.09 -3.94
N PRO A 91 10.24 -6.20 -3.17
CA PRO A 91 10.01 -5.30 -2.04
C PRO A 91 11.11 -5.51 -1.00
N SER A 92 11.76 -4.42 -0.60
CA SER A 92 12.72 -4.37 0.51
C SER A 92 12.20 -3.41 1.57
N VAL A 93 12.50 -3.73 2.83
CA VAL A 93 12.35 -2.82 3.96
C VAL A 93 13.72 -2.20 4.21
N GLY A 94 13.84 -0.89 4.02
CA GLY A 94 15.02 -0.14 4.45
C GLY A 94 15.09 -0.12 5.97
N ILE A 95 16.30 -0.07 6.51
CA ILE A 95 16.57 -0.06 7.96
C ILE A 95 17.07 1.33 8.39
N ASP A 96 17.54 1.47 9.63
CA ASP A 96 18.01 2.73 10.26
C ASP A 96 18.84 3.66 9.37
N THR A 97 19.64 3.13 8.45
CA THR A 97 20.49 3.93 7.56
C THR A 97 19.78 4.49 6.33
N ASP A 98 18.58 4.01 6.03
CA ASP A 98 17.85 4.31 4.80
C ASP A 98 16.73 5.31 5.07
N GLY A 99 16.74 6.46 4.41
CA GLY A 99 15.58 7.36 4.43
C GLY A 99 14.47 6.85 3.52
N PHE A 100 13.22 7.09 3.92
CA PHE A 100 12.07 7.09 3.02
C PHE A 100 11.85 8.49 2.49
N VAL A 101 11.95 8.67 1.18
CA VAL A 101 11.53 9.89 0.48
C VAL A 101 10.76 9.48 -0.74
N TYR A 102 9.49 9.87 -0.83
CA TYR A 102 8.69 9.52 -1.99
C TYR A 102 9.04 10.44 -3.17
N ASP A 103 9.63 9.89 -4.24
CA ASP A 103 9.80 10.60 -5.50
C ASP A 103 8.80 10.14 -6.59
N ALA A 104 8.54 11.01 -7.57
CA ALA A 104 7.62 10.73 -8.68
C ALA A 104 8.18 9.72 -9.71
N ALA A 105 9.44 9.29 -9.55
CA ALA A 105 10.08 8.28 -10.40
C ALA A 105 9.94 6.85 -9.84
N GLY A 106 9.42 6.71 -8.62
CA GLY A 106 9.33 5.44 -7.91
C GLY A 106 10.73 4.97 -7.50
N GLY A 107 11.37 5.66 -6.58
CA GLY A 107 12.71 5.31 -6.12
C GLY A 107 12.90 5.36 -4.60
N LEU A 108 13.61 4.33 -4.12
CA LEU A 108 14.22 4.11 -2.80
C LEU A 108 13.26 3.69 -1.67
N ASN A 109 13.22 2.36 -1.51
CA ASN A 109 12.52 1.59 -0.49
C ASN A 109 10.99 1.80 -0.46
N SER A 110 10.26 0.76 -0.87
CA SER A 110 8.78 0.73 -0.75
C SER A 110 8.30 0.82 0.71
N ALA A 111 9.21 0.56 1.64
CA ALA A 111 9.01 0.69 3.07
C ALA A 111 10.33 0.92 3.81
N VAL A 112 10.29 1.63 4.92
CA VAL A 112 11.42 1.78 5.85
C VAL A 112 10.94 1.52 7.27
N CYS A 113 11.80 0.93 8.08
CA CYS A 113 11.60 0.74 9.52
C CYS A 113 12.84 1.22 10.26
N HIS A 114 12.63 2.03 11.29
CA HIS A 114 13.67 2.54 12.17
C HIS A 114 13.38 2.13 13.60
N ASP A 115 14.41 1.72 14.33
CA ASP A 115 14.31 1.41 15.74
C ASP A 115 15.49 1.93 16.57
N GLU A 116 15.22 2.14 17.85
CA GLU A 116 16.20 2.40 18.90
C GLU A 116 15.66 1.79 20.21
N ASP A 117 16.42 1.88 21.30
CA ASP A 117 16.04 1.28 22.58
C ASP A 117 14.61 1.65 23.04
N THR A 118 14.18 2.89 22.78
CA THR A 118 12.96 3.46 23.37
C THR A 118 11.86 3.80 22.37
N ALA A 119 12.14 3.76 21.07
CA ALA A 119 11.17 4.13 20.04
C ALA A 119 11.41 3.37 18.75
N TRP A 120 10.40 3.40 17.89
CA TRP A 120 10.48 2.90 16.52
C TRP A 120 9.47 3.64 15.66
N ALA A 121 9.75 3.71 14.37
CA ALA A 121 8.82 4.18 13.35
C ALA A 121 8.93 3.31 12.10
N ALA A 122 7.81 3.14 11.39
CA ALA A 122 7.81 2.49 10.09
C ALA A 122 6.88 3.22 9.13
N ILE A 123 7.31 3.29 7.87
CA ILE A 123 6.55 3.92 6.79
C ILE A 123 6.50 3.01 5.58
N VAL A 124 5.36 2.99 4.89
CA VAL A 124 5.15 2.22 3.65
C VAL A 124 4.44 3.08 2.62
N SER A 125 4.92 3.08 1.37
CA SER A 125 4.29 3.86 0.29
C SER A 125 2.82 3.50 0.08
N LEU A 126 2.02 4.46 -0.37
CA LEU A 126 0.63 4.23 -0.79
C LEU A 126 0.50 4.19 -2.32
N LYS A 127 -0.47 3.44 -2.84
CA LYS A 127 -0.82 3.41 -4.28
C LYS A 127 -1.54 4.68 -4.71
N ASN A 128 -2.38 5.22 -3.85
CA ASN A 128 -3.17 6.42 -4.14
C ASN A 128 -3.15 7.37 -2.94
N PRO A 129 -2.00 8.01 -2.68
CA PRO A 129 -1.87 8.99 -1.61
C PRO A 129 -2.95 10.08 -1.72
N THR A 130 -3.45 10.54 -0.57
CA THR A 130 -4.44 11.62 -0.52
C THR A 130 -3.78 12.99 -0.59
N LEU A 131 -2.47 13.05 -0.39
CA LEU A 131 -1.65 14.23 -0.66
C LEU A 131 -1.32 14.32 -2.17
N PRO A 132 -1.34 15.53 -2.76
CA PRO A 132 -1.29 15.70 -4.22
C PRO A 132 0.05 15.30 -4.84
N VAL A 133 -0.03 14.58 -5.97
CA VAL A 133 1.10 14.31 -6.87
C VAL A 133 1.64 15.63 -7.43
N GLY A 134 2.86 16.00 -7.04
CA GLY A 134 3.51 17.26 -7.46
C GLY A 134 3.49 18.40 -6.44
N GLY A 135 2.98 18.18 -5.22
CA GLY A 135 3.51 18.91 -4.05
C GLY A 135 4.94 18.44 -3.74
N PRO A 136 5.69 19.06 -2.81
CA PRO A 136 7.07 18.64 -2.52
C PRO A 136 7.20 17.18 -2.09
N TYR A 137 6.08 16.49 -1.81
CA TYR A 137 6.11 15.11 -1.43
C TYR A 137 4.83 14.34 -1.81
N ALA A 138 5.04 13.24 -2.50
CA ALA A 138 4.11 12.12 -2.45
C ALA A 138 4.35 11.33 -1.14
N SER A 139 3.47 10.39 -0.78
CA SER A 139 3.36 9.95 0.63
C SER A 139 3.14 8.46 0.84
N GLY A 140 3.65 8.00 1.98
CA GLY A 140 3.39 6.70 2.58
C GLY A 140 2.51 6.83 3.83
N TRP A 141 2.11 5.69 4.39
CA TRP A 141 1.50 5.64 5.71
C TRP A 141 2.57 5.37 6.75
N CYS A 142 2.68 6.24 7.74
CA CYS A 142 3.65 6.15 8.84
C CYS A 142 2.94 5.78 10.14
N VAL A 143 3.56 4.88 10.90
CA VAL A 143 3.20 4.56 12.28
C VAL A 143 4.44 4.55 13.17
N ASP A 144 4.26 4.87 14.44
CA ASP A 144 5.36 4.86 15.40
C ASP A 144 4.94 4.36 16.79
N SER A 145 5.94 4.26 17.66
CA SER A 145 5.83 3.91 19.07
C SER A 145 5.02 4.91 19.93
N THR A 146 4.97 6.19 19.53
CA THR A 146 4.21 7.24 20.23
C THR A 146 2.70 7.16 19.96
N GLY A 147 2.36 6.44 18.89
CA GLY A 147 1.01 6.13 18.50
C GLY A 147 0.52 6.87 17.27
N ALA A 148 1.43 7.48 16.50
CA ALA A 148 1.11 8.06 15.21
C ALA A 148 0.51 7.01 14.25
N SER A 149 -0.41 7.46 13.41
CA SER A 149 -0.97 6.69 12.31
C SER A 149 -1.49 7.66 11.27
N GLN A 150 -0.60 8.10 10.40
CA GLN A 150 -0.90 9.19 9.47
C GLN A 150 -0.15 9.04 8.16
N GLU A 151 -0.61 9.79 7.18
CA GLU A 151 0.07 9.89 5.90
C GLU A 151 1.27 10.83 6.05
N SER A 152 2.46 10.36 5.68
CA SER A 152 3.70 11.12 5.75
C SER A 152 4.45 11.05 4.43
N THR A 153 5.23 12.07 4.20
CA THR A 153 5.97 12.37 2.99
C THR A 153 7.39 11.84 2.99
N SER A 154 7.94 11.71 4.19
CA SER A 154 9.27 11.21 4.44
C SER A 154 9.33 10.52 5.81
N LEU A 155 10.39 9.73 5.97
CA LEU A 155 10.90 9.29 7.26
C LEU A 155 12.42 9.28 7.09
N ASP A 156 13.10 10.28 7.62
CA ASP A 156 14.54 10.40 7.43
C ASP A 156 15.29 9.30 8.20
N ALA A 157 16.48 8.94 7.74
CA ALA A 157 17.28 7.87 8.33
C ALA A 157 17.45 8.04 9.85
N GLY A 158 17.15 6.98 10.60
CA GLY A 158 17.26 6.92 12.05
C GLY A 158 16.18 7.68 12.82
N VAL A 159 15.18 8.24 12.13
CA VAL A 159 14.07 8.93 12.79
C VAL A 159 13.02 7.91 13.25
N THR A 160 12.82 7.82 14.56
CA THR A 160 11.92 6.86 15.23
C THR A 160 10.55 7.46 15.59
N ALA A 161 10.20 8.61 15.00
CA ALA A 161 8.90 9.26 15.16
C ALA A 161 8.36 9.72 13.81
N CYS A 162 7.06 9.55 13.57
CA CYS A 162 6.44 10.05 12.36
C CYS A 162 6.44 11.59 12.34
N PRO A 163 6.71 12.23 11.18
CA PRO A 163 6.67 13.69 11.04
C PRO A 163 5.28 14.29 11.25
#